data_AF-A0A6L8KDA2-F1
#
_entry.id   AF-A0A6L8KDA2-F1
#
_cell.length_a   1.000
_cell.length_b   1.000
_cell.length_c   1.000
_cell.angle_alpha   90.00
_cell.angle_beta   90.00
_cell.angle_gamma   90.00
#
_symmetry.space_group_name_H-M   'P 1'
#
loop_
_entity.id
_entity.type
_entity.pdbx_description
1 polymer ?
#
loop_
_entity_poly.entity_id
_entity_poly.type
_entity_poly.pdbx_seq_one_letter_code
_entity_poly.pdbx_strand_id
1 'polypeptide(L)'
;MQAVFRRMLLLGLISLSACTVPQKPAATGLNGTSWTLVAYRPAGAGEIRPERADQYQLQFQADGRLAAQIDCNRGSGNWQTTPADAPQGGLRLGPLGLTRMMCPPGPLSARLPADLDAIESFRLTNGQLQLDLAGNTGSYLWQRAQP
;
A
#
# COMPACT_ATOMS: atom_id res chain seq x y z
N MET A 1 58.08 14.08 -52.05
CA MET A 1 56.70 14.33 -52.53
C MET A 1 55.82 14.60 -51.34
N GLN A 2 55.01 15.65 -51.40
CA GLN A 2 54.20 16.19 -50.31
C GLN A 2 52.96 15.33 -50.04
N ALA A 3 52.49 15.29 -48.79
CA ALA A 3 51.09 15.60 -48.45
C ALA A 3 50.93 15.75 -46.93
N VAL A 4 50.41 16.91 -46.54
CA VAL A 4 49.98 17.31 -45.21
C VAL A 4 48.56 16.81 -44.98
N PHE A 5 48.23 16.21 -43.83
CA PHE A 5 46.86 16.22 -43.30
C PHE A 5 46.87 16.41 -41.78
N ARG A 6 45.95 17.26 -41.32
CA ARG A 6 45.96 18.02 -40.07
C ARG A 6 44.67 17.70 -39.31
N ARG A 7 44.78 17.52 -37.97
CA ARG A 7 43.71 17.51 -36.94
C ARG A 7 42.76 16.30 -37.01
N MET A 8 42.21 15.76 -35.91
CA MET A 8 41.55 16.41 -34.78
C MET A 8 41.44 15.43 -33.59
N LEU A 9 41.66 15.89 -32.36
CA LEU A 9 41.22 15.21 -31.14
C LEU A 9 39.68 15.23 -31.07
N LEU A 10 39.06 14.12 -30.66
CA LEU A 10 37.67 14.09 -30.20
C LEU A 10 37.62 13.28 -28.89
N LEU A 11 37.59 13.99 -27.75
CA LEU A 11 37.11 13.42 -26.49
C LEU A 11 35.59 13.29 -26.60
N GLY A 12 35.09 12.05 -26.65
CA GLY A 12 33.66 11.77 -26.57
C GLY A 12 33.17 11.98 -25.14
N LEU A 13 32.39 13.05 -24.90
CA LEU A 13 31.56 13.17 -23.70
C LEU A 13 30.33 12.28 -23.86
N ILE A 14 30.27 11.18 -23.12
CA ILE A 14 29.06 10.37 -22.96
C ILE A 14 28.22 11.05 -21.87
N SER A 15 27.23 11.84 -22.26
CA SER A 15 26.26 12.42 -21.34
C SER A 15 25.26 11.35 -20.89
N LEU A 16 25.48 10.74 -19.71
CA LEU A 16 24.44 9.95 -19.03
C LEU A 16 23.34 10.91 -18.56
N SER A 17 22.26 11.03 -19.34
CA SER A 17 21.01 11.64 -18.87
C SER A 17 20.37 10.69 -17.86
N ALA A 18 20.59 10.93 -16.57
CA ALA A 18 19.85 10.28 -15.51
C ALA A 18 18.41 10.79 -15.54
N CYS A 19 17.45 9.93 -15.90
CA CYS A 19 16.04 10.20 -15.67
C CYS A 19 15.81 10.28 -14.16
N THR A 20 15.86 11.49 -13.59
CA THR A 20 15.46 11.70 -12.20
C THR A 20 13.92 11.66 -12.16
N VAL A 21 13.36 10.50 -11.85
CA VAL A 21 11.93 10.40 -11.54
C VAL A 21 11.72 11.12 -10.20
N PRO A 22 10.85 12.15 -10.12
CA PRO A 22 10.56 12.79 -8.85
C PRO A 22 9.90 11.77 -7.91
N GLN A 23 10.67 11.27 -6.95
CA GLN A 23 10.16 10.37 -5.91
C GLN A 23 9.34 11.21 -4.93
N LYS A 24 8.01 11.03 -4.94
CA LYS A 24 7.13 11.61 -3.92
C LYS A 24 7.68 11.22 -2.54
N PRO A 25 7.86 12.18 -1.61
CA PRO A 25 8.33 11.86 -0.26
C PRO A 25 7.50 10.73 0.32
N ALA A 26 8.17 9.74 0.92
CA ALA A 26 7.48 8.66 1.61
C ALA A 26 6.55 9.29 2.66
N ALA A 27 5.26 8.97 2.60
CA ALA A 27 4.31 9.48 3.58
C ALA A 27 4.74 9.01 4.97
N THR A 28 4.90 9.94 5.90
CA THR A 28 5.29 9.63 7.28
C THR A 28 4.18 8.88 8.02
N GLY A 29 2.93 8.98 7.57
CA GLY A 29 1.76 8.29 8.12
C GLY A 29 0.78 7.83 7.04
N LEU A 30 -0.46 7.52 7.44
CA LEU A 30 -1.49 6.98 6.54
C LEU A 30 -2.28 8.07 5.78
N ASN A 31 -2.15 9.35 6.14
CA ASN A 31 -2.90 10.42 5.48
C ASN A 31 -2.58 10.52 3.97
N GLY A 32 -3.62 10.50 3.13
CA GLY A 32 -3.50 10.64 1.68
C GLY A 32 -2.81 9.44 1.01
N THR A 33 -2.95 8.25 1.59
CA THR A 33 -2.27 7.03 1.13
C THR A 33 -3.23 6.01 0.54
N SER A 34 -2.73 5.18 -0.37
CA SER A 34 -3.51 4.12 -1.02
C SER A 34 -2.70 2.83 -1.06
N TRP A 35 -3.38 1.71 -0.85
CA TRP A 35 -2.76 0.43 -0.54
C TRP A 35 -3.51 -0.71 -1.22
N THR A 36 -2.76 -1.71 -1.68
CA THR A 36 -3.28 -2.95 -2.27
C THR A 36 -2.87 -4.13 -1.39
N LEU A 37 -3.80 -5.04 -1.11
CA LEU A 37 -3.52 -6.18 -0.24
C LEU A 37 -2.50 -7.13 -0.89
N VAL A 38 -1.49 -7.49 -0.12
CA VAL A 38 -0.50 -8.51 -0.48
C VAL A 38 -0.90 -9.83 0.16
N ALA A 39 -1.23 -9.81 1.46
CA ALA A 39 -1.53 -11.02 2.19
C ALA A 39 -2.15 -10.83 3.57
N TYR A 40 -2.69 -11.93 4.10
CA TYR A 40 -3.03 -12.12 5.50
C TYR A 40 -2.07 -13.14 6.14
N ARG A 41 -1.54 -12.82 7.32
CA ARG A 41 -0.65 -13.66 8.12
C ARG A 41 -1.33 -13.99 9.45
N PRO A 42 -2.00 -15.15 9.56
CA PRO A 42 -2.51 -15.62 10.85
C PRO A 42 -1.37 -15.90 11.83
N ALA A 43 -1.64 -15.74 13.13
CA ALA A 43 -0.70 -16.15 14.16
C ALA A 43 -0.44 -17.67 14.07
N GLY A 44 0.84 -18.06 13.95
CA GLY A 44 1.26 -19.47 13.99
C GLY A 44 0.91 -20.32 12.76
N ALA A 45 0.44 -19.73 11.66
CA ALA A 45 0.12 -20.45 10.43
C ALA A 45 0.68 -19.74 9.18
N GLY A 46 0.60 -20.42 8.04
CA GLY A 46 1.09 -19.91 6.76
C GLY A 46 0.33 -18.68 6.26
N GLU A 47 1.02 -17.85 5.49
CA GLU A 47 0.45 -16.67 4.85
C GLU A 47 -0.59 -17.06 3.78
N ILE A 48 -1.70 -16.33 3.74
CA ILE A 48 -2.80 -16.48 2.78
C ILE A 48 -2.82 -15.26 1.86
N ARG A 49 -2.82 -15.47 0.56
CA ARG A 49 -2.82 -14.39 -0.45
C ARG A 49 -4.17 -14.30 -1.17
N PRO A 50 -4.61 -13.10 -1.57
CA PRO A 50 -5.74 -12.96 -2.46
C PRO A 50 -5.38 -13.52 -3.84
N GLU A 51 -6.32 -14.18 -4.51
CA GLU A 51 -6.18 -14.58 -5.91
C GLU A 51 -6.12 -13.36 -6.84
N ARG A 52 -6.84 -12.29 -6.46
CA ARG A 52 -7.00 -11.04 -7.20
C ARG A 52 -6.69 -9.85 -6.32
N ALA A 53 -5.40 -9.52 -6.19
CA ALA A 53 -4.94 -8.42 -5.33
C ALA A 53 -5.56 -7.07 -5.73
N ASP A 54 -5.83 -6.85 -7.03
CA ASP A 54 -6.46 -5.63 -7.57
C ASP A 54 -7.86 -5.35 -7.02
N GLN A 55 -8.51 -6.35 -6.43
CA GLN A 55 -9.83 -6.25 -5.81
C GLN A 55 -9.78 -5.93 -4.31
N TYR A 56 -8.60 -5.69 -3.74
CA TYR A 56 -8.44 -5.39 -2.32
C TYR A 56 -7.63 -4.11 -2.17
N GLN A 57 -8.33 -3.00 -1.94
CA GLN A 57 -7.75 -1.68 -1.88
C GLN A 57 -8.26 -0.88 -0.68
N LEU A 58 -7.36 -0.18 0.00
CA LEU A 58 -7.67 0.79 1.05
C LEU A 58 -7.09 2.14 0.68
N GLN A 59 -7.89 3.20 0.85
CA GLN A 59 -7.48 4.58 0.64
C GLN A 59 -7.79 5.40 1.89
N PHE A 60 -6.73 5.77 2.60
CA PHE A 60 -6.80 6.61 3.79
C PHE A 60 -6.78 8.08 3.35
N GLN A 61 -7.95 8.69 3.24
CA GLN A 61 -8.11 10.07 2.76
C GLN A 61 -7.70 11.08 3.83
N ALA A 62 -7.29 12.27 3.40
CA ALA A 62 -6.72 13.28 4.28
C ALA A 62 -7.70 13.90 5.28
N ASP A 63 -9.00 13.77 5.00
CA ASP A 63 -10.12 14.24 5.81
C ASP A 63 -10.58 13.21 6.86
N GLY A 64 -9.84 12.11 7.04
CA GLY A 64 -10.18 11.05 7.98
C GLY A 64 -11.18 10.02 7.45
N ARG A 65 -11.51 10.05 6.15
CA ARG A 65 -12.34 9.02 5.51
C ARG A 65 -11.50 7.86 4.98
N LEU A 66 -12.01 6.65 5.13
CA LEU A 66 -11.47 5.45 4.52
C LEU A 66 -12.36 5.10 3.34
N ALA A 67 -11.80 4.98 2.13
CA ALA A 67 -12.46 4.31 1.02
C ALA A 67 -11.88 2.91 0.87
N ALA A 68 -12.75 1.92 0.64
CA ALA A 68 -12.36 0.53 0.55
C ALA A 68 -12.97 -0.15 -0.67
N GLN A 69 -12.17 -1.01 -1.30
CA GLN A 69 -12.64 -2.10 -2.13
C GLN A 69 -12.19 -3.40 -1.47
N ILE A 70 -13.13 -4.29 -1.18
CA ILE A 70 -12.85 -5.60 -0.62
C ILE A 70 -13.59 -6.60 -1.50
N ASP A 71 -12.82 -7.34 -2.30
CA ASP A 71 -13.35 -8.16 -3.37
C ASP A 71 -14.17 -7.29 -4.35
N CYS A 72 -15.36 -7.75 -4.75
CA CYS A 72 -16.29 -6.98 -5.56
C CYS A 72 -17.02 -5.87 -4.78
N ASN A 73 -16.97 -5.89 -3.44
CA ASN A 73 -17.68 -4.92 -2.60
C ASN A 73 -16.89 -3.62 -2.45
N ARG A 74 -17.61 -2.50 -2.44
CA ARG A 74 -17.06 -1.16 -2.24
C ARG A 74 -17.72 -0.51 -1.03
N GLY A 75 -17.00 0.38 -0.38
CA GLY A 75 -17.54 1.08 0.77
C GLY A 75 -16.67 2.20 1.30
N SER A 76 -17.17 2.83 2.35
CA SER A 76 -16.44 3.87 3.06
C SER A 76 -16.78 3.93 4.54
N GLY A 77 -15.86 4.46 5.31
CA GLY A 77 -15.96 4.65 6.75
C GLY A 77 -15.01 5.76 7.19
N ASN A 78 -14.73 5.82 8.49
CA ASN A 78 -13.77 6.78 9.04
C ASN A 78 -12.54 6.04 9.57
N TRP A 79 -11.41 6.73 9.65
CA TRP A 79 -10.20 6.20 10.28
C TRP A 79 -9.49 7.27 11.11
N GLN A 80 -8.78 6.83 12.15
CA GLN A 80 -7.93 7.69 12.98
C GLN A 80 -6.67 6.94 13.42
N THR A 81 -5.55 7.66 13.53
CA THR A 81 -4.28 7.14 14.04
C THR A 81 -3.85 7.86 15.31
N THR A 82 -3.17 7.12 16.20
CA THR A 82 -2.58 7.66 17.41
C THR A 82 -1.14 7.18 17.54
N PRO A 83 -0.12 8.05 17.36
CA PRO A 83 -0.23 9.46 16.98
C PRO A 83 -0.64 9.66 15.50
N ALA A 84 -1.15 10.86 15.16
CA ALA A 84 -1.76 11.15 13.86
C ALA A 84 -0.80 10.98 12.66
N ASP A 85 0.47 11.39 12.82
CA ASP A 85 1.45 11.48 11.72
C ASP A 85 2.75 10.73 12.04
N ALA A 86 2.63 9.45 12.34
CA ALA A 86 3.78 8.59 12.63
C ALA A 86 3.82 7.36 11.72
N PRO A 87 5.02 6.76 11.52
CA PRO A 87 5.15 5.56 10.70
C PRO A 87 4.57 4.32 11.38
N GLN A 88 4.10 4.43 12.62
CA GLN A 88 3.47 3.36 13.37
C GLN A 88 2.61 3.95 14.48
N GLY A 89 1.62 3.21 14.95
CA GLY A 89 0.79 3.62 16.07
C GLY A 89 -0.51 2.84 16.15
N GLY A 90 -1.39 3.26 17.04
CA GLY A 90 -2.77 2.78 17.07
C GLY A 90 -3.49 3.21 15.80
N LEU A 91 -4.33 2.33 15.26
CA LEU A 91 -5.24 2.59 14.15
C LEU A 91 -6.63 2.18 14.59
N ARG A 92 -7.59 3.09 14.46
CA ARG A 92 -9.00 2.78 14.65
C ARG A 92 -9.74 2.99 13.34
N LEU A 93 -10.43 1.95 12.89
CA LEU A 93 -11.42 2.05 11.82
C LEU A 93 -12.79 2.26 12.46
N GLY A 94 -13.53 3.27 12.01
CA GLY A 94 -14.95 3.40 12.32
C GLY A 94 -15.77 2.38 11.51
N PRO A 95 -17.10 2.29 11.76
CA PRO A 95 -17.97 1.38 11.01
C PRO A 95 -17.78 1.53 9.50
N LEU A 96 -17.41 0.44 8.82
CA LEU A 96 -17.20 0.42 7.38
C LEU A 96 -18.45 -0.06 6.66
N GLY A 97 -19.15 0.85 5.98
CA GLY A 97 -20.32 0.50 5.18
C GLY A 97 -19.91 -0.08 3.83
N LEU A 98 -19.93 -1.41 3.69
CA LEU A 98 -19.71 -2.12 2.43
C LEU A 98 -21.03 -2.42 1.72
N THR A 99 -21.02 -2.42 0.38
CA THR A 99 -22.08 -3.05 -0.41
C THR A 99 -22.21 -4.54 -0.07
N ARG A 100 -23.31 -5.17 -0.48
CA ARG A 100 -23.59 -6.60 -0.27
C ARG A 100 -23.76 -7.34 -1.60
N MET A 101 -22.77 -7.20 -2.48
CA MET A 101 -22.69 -7.95 -3.72
C MET A 101 -22.30 -9.41 -3.43
N MET A 102 -22.83 -10.32 -4.25
CA MET A 102 -22.42 -11.71 -4.25
C MET A 102 -21.10 -11.83 -5.01
N CYS A 103 -19.99 -11.75 -4.27
CA CYS A 103 -18.66 -11.91 -4.85
C CYS A 103 -18.34 -13.40 -5.10
N PRO A 104 -17.47 -13.71 -6.07
CA PRO A 104 -16.89 -15.04 -6.19
C PRO A 104 -16.26 -15.50 -4.86
N PRO A 105 -16.29 -16.81 -4.55
CA PRO A 105 -15.61 -17.30 -3.37
C PRO A 105 -14.10 -17.11 -3.53
N GLY A 106 -13.46 -16.59 -2.49
CA GLY A 106 -12.01 -16.43 -2.43
C GLY A 106 -11.50 -16.61 -1.00
N PRO A 107 -10.18 -16.84 -0.83
CA PRO A 107 -9.60 -17.21 0.46
C PRO A 107 -9.76 -16.13 1.54
N LEU A 108 -10.00 -14.87 1.14
CA LEU A 108 -10.12 -13.72 2.04
C LEU A 108 -11.50 -13.03 1.99
N SER A 109 -12.42 -13.50 1.14
CA SER A 109 -13.68 -12.80 0.84
C SER A 109 -14.58 -12.63 2.07
N ALA A 110 -14.65 -13.63 2.96
CA ALA A 110 -15.38 -13.52 4.23
C ALA A 110 -14.50 -13.04 5.39
N ARG A 111 -13.18 -13.27 5.29
CA ARG A 111 -12.25 -13.07 6.40
C ARG A 111 -11.95 -11.59 6.63
N LEU A 112 -11.51 -10.87 5.60
CA LEU A 112 -11.13 -9.47 5.75
C LEU A 112 -12.29 -8.62 6.28
N PRO A 113 -13.54 -8.71 5.75
CA PRO A 113 -14.66 -7.96 6.30
C PRO A 113 -14.93 -8.22 7.79
N ALA A 114 -14.75 -9.46 8.25
CA ALA A 114 -14.95 -9.84 9.65
C ALA A 114 -13.84 -9.32 10.58
N ASP A 115 -12.63 -9.15 10.05
CA ASP A 115 -11.46 -8.71 10.81
C ASP A 115 -11.32 -7.18 10.89
N LEU A 116 -12.05 -6.41 10.09
CA LEU A 116 -11.89 -4.94 9.99
C LEU A 116 -11.98 -4.23 11.35
N ASP A 117 -12.97 -4.61 12.16
CA ASP A 117 -13.21 -4.03 13.48
C ASP A 117 -12.15 -4.48 14.51
N ALA A 118 -11.37 -5.51 14.21
CA ALA A 118 -10.30 -6.02 15.06
C ALA A 118 -8.93 -5.40 14.72
N ILE A 119 -8.82 -4.58 13.68
CA ILE A 119 -7.56 -3.86 13.37
C ILE A 119 -7.33 -2.82 14.47
N GLU A 120 -6.18 -2.90 15.14
CA GLU A 120 -5.86 -2.03 16.28
C GLU A 120 -4.62 -1.16 16.09
N SER A 121 -3.72 -1.56 15.20
CA SER A 121 -2.47 -0.84 14.97
C SER A 121 -1.95 -0.99 13.55
N PHE A 122 -1.02 -0.11 13.20
CA PHE A 122 -0.36 -0.11 11.91
C PHE A 122 1.14 0.10 12.05
N ARG A 123 1.86 -0.31 11.02
CA ARG A 123 3.28 -0.05 10.84
C ARG A 123 3.63 0.11 9.37
N LEU A 124 4.38 1.17 9.07
CA LEU A 124 4.98 1.43 7.78
C LEU A 124 6.45 1.01 7.83
N THR A 125 6.80 0.00 7.04
CA THR A 125 8.18 -0.50 6.94
C THR A 125 8.50 -0.72 5.46
N ASN A 126 9.60 -0.14 4.97
CA ASN A 126 10.07 -0.33 3.59
C ASN A 126 9.00 -0.07 2.51
N GLY A 127 8.14 0.94 2.72
CA GLY A 127 7.06 1.27 1.78
C GLY A 127 5.87 0.30 1.78
N GLN A 128 5.85 -0.67 2.70
CA GLN A 128 4.71 -1.54 2.96
C GLN A 128 3.97 -1.11 4.23
N LEU A 129 2.68 -1.40 4.24
CA LEU A 129 1.81 -1.21 5.39
C LEU A 129 1.48 -2.58 5.98
N GLN A 130 1.73 -2.75 7.27
CA GLN A 130 1.20 -3.84 8.07
C GLN A 130 0.06 -3.30 8.94
N LEU A 131 -1.07 -3.99 8.95
CA LEU A 131 -2.20 -3.78 9.85
C LEU A 131 -2.30 -4.96 10.79
N ASP A 132 -2.16 -4.73 12.09
CA ASP A 132 -2.17 -5.79 13.10
C ASP A 132 -3.55 -5.90 13.75
N LEU A 133 -3.99 -7.15 13.93
CA LEU A 133 -5.23 -7.49 14.60
C LEU A 133 -5.05 -7.58 16.11
N ALA A 134 -6.11 -7.22 16.82
CA ALA A 134 -6.20 -7.31 18.27
C ALA A 134 -5.80 -8.69 18.80
N GLY A 135 -5.13 -8.68 19.96
CA GLY A 135 -4.70 -9.88 20.64
C GLY A 135 -3.60 -10.66 19.91
N ASN A 136 -2.87 -10.02 18.98
CA ASN A 136 -1.83 -10.66 18.15
C ASN A 136 -2.37 -11.86 17.35
N THR A 137 -3.62 -11.80 16.89
CA THR A 137 -4.29 -12.91 16.20
C THR A 137 -3.86 -13.06 14.73
N GLY A 138 -3.25 -12.01 14.17
CA GLY A 138 -2.69 -12.01 12.83
C GLY A 138 -2.45 -10.59 12.32
N SER A 139 -1.98 -10.48 11.09
CA SER A 139 -1.76 -9.19 10.43
C SER A 139 -2.05 -9.23 8.94
N TYR A 140 -2.38 -8.08 8.36
CA TYR A 140 -2.53 -7.89 6.93
C TYR A 140 -1.36 -7.08 6.39
N LEU A 141 -0.75 -7.56 5.31
CA LEU A 141 0.30 -6.86 4.59
C LEU A 141 -0.24 -6.23 3.32
N TRP A 142 0.16 -4.99 3.11
CA TRP A 142 -0.27 -4.18 2.00
C TRP A 142 0.94 -3.51 1.35
N GLN A 143 0.88 -3.41 0.03
CA GLN A 143 1.84 -2.65 -0.75
C GLN A 143 1.24 -1.33 -1.15
N ARG A 144 2.09 -0.33 -1.38
CA ARG A 144 1.64 0.96 -1.87
C ARG A 144 0.95 0.77 -3.22
N ALA A 145 -0.27 1.29 -3.37
CA ALA A 145 -0.91 1.37 -4.67
C ALA A 145 -0.15 2.39 -5.51
N GLN A 146 0.23 2.02 -6.74
CA GLN A 146 0.76 2.98 -7.70
C GLN A 146 -0.40 3.85 -8.20
N PRO A 147 -0.20 5.17 -8.33
CA PRO A 147 -1.19 6.06 -8.95
C PRO A 147 -1.45 5.71 -10.41
#